data_AF-A0A538MJS5-F1
#
_entry.id   AF-A0A538MJS5-F1
#
_cell.length_a   1.000
_cell.length_b   1.000
_cell.length_c   1.000
_cell.angle_alpha   90.00
_cell.angle_beta   90.00
_cell.angle_gamma   90.00
#
_symmetry.space_group_name_H-M   'P 1'
#
loop_
_entity.id
_entity.type
_entity.pdbx_description
1 polymer ?
#
loop_
_entity_poly.entity_id
_entity_poly.type
_entity_poly.pdbx_seq_one_letter_code
_entity_poly.pdbx_strand_id
1 'polypeptide(L)'
;MSKADLLVERGANRLEVLARKAAAKGGFTAKLADELAEDAAFLRKLKPSLIKARAKGRAPIANVPHREPQAPSAPQMASPRPKPKPKTRKRGREPNPFLVAGVALAAGIAIAKVIDWRGHAHPRD
;
A
#
# COMPACT_ATOMS: atom_id res chain seq x y z
N MET A 1 10.18 -16.24 7.42
CA MET A 1 9.70 -14.84 7.39
C MET A 1 10.91 -13.95 7.13
N SER A 2 10.91 -13.14 6.07
CA SER A 2 12.07 -12.30 5.72
C SER A 2 12.13 -11.04 6.58
N LYS A 3 13.33 -10.49 6.86
CA LYS A 3 13.50 -9.16 7.47
C LYS A 3 12.77 -8.07 6.67
N ALA A 4 12.74 -8.21 5.35
CA ALA A 4 12.02 -7.29 4.48
C ALA A 4 10.49 -7.43 4.63
N ASP A 5 9.98 -8.65 4.84
CA ASP A 5 8.55 -8.85 5.13
C ASP A 5 8.15 -8.21 6.47
N LEU A 6 9.03 -8.27 7.47
CA LEU A 6 8.79 -7.64 8.78
C LEU A 6 8.76 -6.10 8.68
N LEU A 7 9.62 -5.51 7.86
CA LEU A 7 9.59 -4.07 7.60
C LEU A 7 8.28 -3.65 6.92
N VAL A 8 7.83 -4.43 5.94
CA VAL A 8 6.54 -4.21 5.26
C VAL A 8 5.36 -4.35 6.23
N GLU A 9 5.37 -5.37 7.09
CA GLU A 9 4.32 -5.54 8.10
C GLU A 9 4.32 -4.40 9.13
N ARG A 10 5.50 -3.96 9.57
CA ARG A 10 5.64 -2.85 10.52
C ARG A 10 5.16 -1.53 9.89
N GLY A 11 5.43 -1.32 8.60
CA GLY A 11 4.89 -0.18 7.84
C GLY A 11 3.37 -0.23 7.72
N ALA A 12 2.82 -1.38 7.31
CA ALA A 12 1.38 -1.58 7.20
C ALA A 12 0.65 -1.35 8.54
N ASN A 13 1.20 -1.86 9.65
CA ASN A 13 0.64 -1.63 10.98
C ASN A 13 0.67 -0.15 11.39
N ARG A 14 1.71 0.59 11.02
CA ARG A 14 1.77 2.04 11.29
C ARG A 14 0.72 2.81 10.50
N LEU A 15 0.51 2.48 9.22
CA LEU A 15 -0.53 3.07 8.39
C LEU A 15 -1.93 2.76 8.93
N GLU A 16 -2.18 1.53 9.36
CA GLU A 16 -3.46 1.15 9.96
C GLU A 16 -3.75 1.90 11.25
N VAL A 17 -2.74 2.11 12.11
CA VAL A 17 -2.88 2.93 13.32
C VAL A 17 -3.18 4.39 12.97
N LEU A 18 -2.55 4.93 11.93
CA LEU A 18 -2.81 6.28 11.45
C LEU A 18 -4.22 6.41 10.85
N ALA A 19 -4.66 5.44 10.06
CA ALA A 19 -6.02 5.37 9.52
C ALA A 19 -7.07 5.40 10.63
N ARG A 20 -6.91 4.54 11.66
CA ARG A 20 -7.82 4.50 12.82
C ARG A 20 -7.83 5.83 13.57
N LYS A 21 -6.68 6.47 13.77
CA LYS A 21 -6.58 7.80 14.39
C LYS A 21 -7.23 8.89 13.54
N ALA A 22 -7.04 8.85 12.23
CA ALA A 22 -7.60 9.82 11.29
C ALA A 22 -9.13 9.71 11.20
N ALA A 23 -9.66 8.49 11.23
CA ALA A 23 -11.10 8.22 11.35
C ALA A 23 -11.68 8.74 12.68
N ALA A 24 -10.98 8.50 13.79
CA ALA A 24 -11.42 8.96 15.11
C ALA A 24 -11.39 10.49 15.27
N LYS A 25 -10.49 11.19 14.57
CA LYS A 25 -10.36 12.65 14.62
C LYS A 25 -11.45 13.40 13.84
N GLY A 26 -12.12 12.72 12.89
CA GLY A 26 -13.19 13.32 12.09
C GLY A 26 -12.71 14.37 11.08
N GLY A 27 -13.64 14.92 10.29
CA GLY A 27 -13.37 15.99 9.32
C GLY A 27 -12.57 15.54 8.09
N PHE A 28 -11.72 16.42 7.54
CA PHE A 28 -10.94 16.12 6.33
C PHE A 28 -10.02 14.90 6.50
N THR A 29 -9.48 14.68 7.69
CA THR A 29 -8.63 13.50 7.97
C THR A 29 -9.40 12.19 7.95
N ALA A 30 -10.71 12.20 8.19
CA ALA A 30 -11.52 10.99 8.08
C ALA A 30 -11.62 10.48 6.62
N LYS A 31 -11.52 11.38 5.62
CA LYS A 31 -11.45 10.99 4.20
C LYS A 31 -10.15 10.27 3.87
N LEU A 32 -9.06 10.67 4.52
CA LEU A 32 -7.74 10.04 4.37
C LEU A 32 -7.67 8.68 5.10
N ALA A 33 -8.55 8.42 6.05
CA ALA A 33 -8.52 7.17 6.81
C ALA A 33 -8.73 5.93 5.92
N ASP A 34 -9.63 6.04 4.94
CA ASP A 34 -9.93 4.94 4.02
C ASP A 34 -8.75 4.71 3.06
N GLU A 35 -8.14 5.78 2.55
CA GLU A 35 -6.96 5.72 1.69
C GLU A 35 -5.74 5.16 2.43
N LEU A 36 -5.52 5.54 3.69
CA LEU A 36 -4.45 4.98 4.54
C LEU A 36 -4.70 3.50 4.91
N ALA A 37 -5.96 3.10 5.09
CA ALA A 37 -6.30 1.71 5.34
C ALA A 37 -6.07 0.83 4.09
N GLU A 38 -6.42 1.36 2.92
CA GLU A 38 -6.15 0.73 1.62
C GLU A 38 -4.63 0.61 1.39
N ASP A 39 -3.86 1.66 1.70
CA ASP A 39 -2.39 1.65 1.63
C ASP A 39 -1.77 0.61 2.56
N ALA A 40 -2.29 0.46 3.79
CA ALA A 40 -1.86 -0.59 4.69
C ALA A 40 -2.13 -1.99 4.12
N ALA A 41 -3.30 -2.20 3.49
CA ALA A 41 -3.65 -3.45 2.82
C ALA A 41 -2.77 -3.69 1.58
N PHE A 42 -2.45 -2.63 0.84
CA PHE A 42 -1.57 -2.67 -0.33
C PHE A 42 -0.14 -3.05 0.06
N LEU A 43 0.42 -2.45 1.12
CA LEU A 43 1.74 -2.83 1.61
C LEU A 43 1.81 -4.30 1.98
N ARG A 44 0.77 -4.87 2.61
CA ARG A 44 0.73 -6.30 2.93
C ARG A 44 0.72 -7.19 1.68
N LYS A 45 0.16 -6.72 0.56
CA LYS A 45 0.22 -7.40 -0.75
C LYS A 45 1.62 -7.33 -1.38
N LEU A 46 2.43 -6.34 -1.02
CA LEU A 46 3.81 -6.15 -1.49
C LEU A 46 4.87 -6.90 -0.67
N LYS A 47 4.49 -7.79 0.25
CA LYS A 47 5.46 -8.63 0.96
C LYS A 47 6.42 -9.32 -0.03
N PRO A 48 7.74 -9.10 0.07
CA PRO A 48 8.72 -9.68 -0.85
C PRO A 48 8.61 -11.21 -0.96
N SER A 49 8.23 -11.90 0.12
CA SER A 49 7.98 -13.34 0.08
C SER A 49 6.77 -13.73 -0.78
N LEU A 50 5.69 -12.95 -0.78
CA LEU A 50 4.51 -13.19 -1.62
C LEU A 50 4.81 -12.92 -3.10
N ILE A 51 5.58 -11.85 -3.38
CA ILE A 51 6.07 -11.55 -4.73
C ILE A 51 6.97 -12.69 -5.23
N LYS A 52 7.90 -13.15 -4.39
CA LYS A 52 8.79 -14.28 -4.70
C LYS A 52 8.01 -15.58 -4.91
N ALA A 53 6.94 -15.82 -4.14
CA ALA A 53 6.08 -17.00 -4.31
C ALA A 53 5.33 -16.95 -5.65
N ARG A 54 4.76 -15.79 -6.00
CA ARG A 54 4.10 -15.57 -7.30
C ARG A 54 5.07 -15.72 -8.47
N ALA A 55 6.27 -15.17 -8.37
CA ALA A 55 7.33 -15.33 -9.37
C ALA A 55 7.75 -16.81 -9.56
N LYS A 56 7.62 -17.62 -8.50
CA LYS A 56 7.87 -19.07 -8.53
C LYS A 56 6.65 -19.91 -8.92
N GLY A 57 5.54 -19.29 -9.33
CA GLY A 57 4.32 -20.00 -9.72
C GLY A 57 3.57 -20.67 -8.57
N ARG A 58 3.88 -20.32 -7.31
CA ARG A 58 3.18 -20.86 -6.12
C ARG A 58 2.05 -19.94 -5.71
N ALA A 59 0.92 -20.51 -5.30
CA ALA A 59 -0.20 -19.74 -4.74
C ALA A 59 0.26 -19.05 -3.43
N PRO A 60 0.20 -17.69 -3.34
CA PRO A 60 0.62 -17.00 -2.14
C PRO A 60 -0.42 -17.21 -1.03
N ILE A 61 -0.02 -17.88 0.06
CA ILE A 61 -0.85 -18.01 1.26
C ILE A 61 -0.70 -16.71 2.05
N ALA A 62 -1.57 -15.74 1.79
CA ALA A 62 -1.62 -14.54 2.58
C ALA A 62 -2.41 -14.84 3.87
N ASN A 63 -1.72 -15.00 5.00
CA ASN A 63 -2.35 -14.97 6.32
C ASN A 63 -2.79 -13.52 6.61
N VAL A 64 -3.88 -13.09 5.98
CA VAL A 64 -4.60 -11.86 6.35
C VAL A 64 -5.45 -12.19 7.57
N PRO A 65 -5.44 -11.35 8.63
CA PRO A 65 -6.43 -11.48 9.70
C PRO A 65 -7.82 -11.33 9.08
N HIS A 66 -8.66 -12.29 9.44
CA HIS A 66 -9.99 -12.57 8.95
C HIS A 66 -10.87 -11.30 8.84
N ARG A 67 -10.97 -10.72 7.64
CA ARG A 67 -12.23 -10.10 7.22
C ARG A 67 -12.98 -11.22 6.53
N GLU A 68 -14.09 -11.66 7.12
CA GLU A 68 -14.93 -12.70 6.53
C GLU A 68 -15.11 -12.43 5.03
N PRO A 69 -14.83 -13.41 4.16
CA PRO A 69 -15.29 -13.32 2.80
C PRO A 69 -16.82 -13.26 2.88
N GLN A 70 -17.42 -12.10 2.56
CA GLN A 70 -18.85 -12.01 2.34
C GLN A 70 -19.21 -13.05 1.28
N ALA A 71 -19.88 -14.11 1.69
CA ALA A 71 -20.41 -15.11 0.79
C ALA A 71 -21.41 -14.40 -0.15
N PRO A 72 -21.35 -14.62 -1.47
CA PRO A 72 -22.38 -14.13 -2.36
C PRO A 72 -23.69 -14.86 -2.04
N SER A 73 -24.67 -14.16 -1.47
CA SER A 73 -25.98 -14.72 -1.05
C SER A 73 -26.94 -15.03 -2.21
N ALA A 74 -26.45 -15.44 -3.38
CA ALA A 74 -27.33 -15.74 -4.52
C ALA A 74 -26.83 -16.92 -5.37
N PRO A 75 -27.74 -17.77 -5.88
CA PRO A 75 -27.38 -18.86 -6.79
C PRO A 75 -26.70 -18.31 -8.04
N GLN A 76 -25.45 -18.70 -8.28
CA GLN A 76 -24.63 -18.26 -9.42
C GLN A 76 -25.01 -18.94 -10.75
N MET A 77 -26.19 -19.56 -10.84
CA MET A 77 -26.62 -20.41 -11.95
C MET A 77 -28.05 -20.07 -12.40
N ALA A 78 -28.33 -18.81 -12.74
CA ALA A 78 -29.51 -18.46 -13.54
C ALA A 78 -29.37 -17.04 -14.10
N SER A 79 -28.47 -16.81 -15.05
CA SER A 79 -28.60 -15.67 -15.97
C SER A 79 -27.76 -15.90 -17.23
N PRO A 80 -28.33 -15.73 -18.43
CA PRO A 80 -27.56 -15.79 -19.67
C PRO A 80 -26.44 -14.75 -19.62
N ARG A 81 -25.22 -15.19 -19.93
CA ARG A 81 -23.99 -14.40 -19.97
C ARG A 81 -24.23 -13.06 -20.71
N PRO A 82 -24.16 -11.89 -20.04
CA PRO A 82 -24.16 -10.63 -20.76
C PRO A 82 -22.90 -10.56 -21.62
N LYS A 83 -23.08 -10.30 -22.92
CA LYS A 83 -21.98 -10.09 -23.87
C LYS A 83 -21.00 -9.05 -23.28
N PRO A 84 -19.69 -9.32 -23.27
CA PRO A 84 -18.73 -8.36 -22.73
C PRO A 84 -18.78 -7.09 -23.57
N LYS A 85 -19.24 -5.99 -22.98
CA LYS A 85 -19.06 -4.65 -23.56
C LYS A 85 -17.55 -4.43 -23.73
N PRO A 86 -17.06 -3.93 -24.88
CA PRO A 86 -15.65 -3.62 -25.02
C PRO A 86 -15.28 -2.56 -23.98
N LYS A 87 -14.51 -2.97 -22.96
CA LYS A 87 -13.89 -2.02 -22.04
C LYS A 87 -12.96 -1.16 -22.88
N THR A 88 -13.33 0.10 -23.09
CA THR A 88 -12.40 1.09 -23.61
C THR A 88 -11.18 1.06 -22.71
N ARG A 89 -10.06 0.57 -23.25
CA ARG A 89 -8.77 0.60 -22.58
C ARG A 89 -8.40 2.07 -22.46
N LYS A 90 -8.81 2.73 -21.37
CA LYS A 90 -8.14 3.94 -20.94
C LYS A 90 -6.70 3.50 -20.65
N ARG A 91 -5.82 3.72 -21.62
CA ARG A 91 -4.36 3.64 -21.46
C ARG A 91 -4.00 4.74 -20.45
N GLY A 92 -4.23 4.45 -19.18
CA GLY A 92 -3.70 5.23 -18.08
C GLY A 92 -2.19 5.08 -18.17
N ARG A 93 -1.51 6.18 -18.49
CA ARG A 93 -0.06 6.30 -18.52
C ARG A 93 0.46 5.84 -17.16
N GLU A 94 0.99 4.62 -17.09
CA GLU A 94 1.71 4.18 -15.89
C GLU A 94 2.85 5.19 -15.66
N PRO A 95 3.00 5.74 -14.44
CA PRO A 95 4.05 6.69 -14.14
C PRO A 95 5.40 6.12 -14.55
N ASN A 96 6.20 6.91 -15.29
CA ASN A 96 7.51 6.46 -15.76
C ASN A 96 8.34 6.01 -14.54
N PRO A 97 8.81 4.75 -14.48
CA PRO A 97 9.52 4.22 -13.31
C PRO A 97 10.79 5.02 -12.99
N PHE A 98 11.45 5.60 -14.00
CA PHE A 98 12.60 6.46 -13.80
C PHE A 98 12.23 7.82 -13.18
N LEU A 99 11.04 8.34 -13.49
CA LEU A 99 10.54 9.56 -12.86
C LEU A 99 10.24 9.32 -11.38
N VAL A 100 9.59 8.19 -11.07
CA VAL A 100 9.32 7.78 -9.68
C VAL A 100 10.63 7.61 -8.91
N ALA A 101 11.62 6.93 -9.50
CA ALA A 101 12.93 6.76 -8.91
C ALA A 101 13.66 8.10 -8.70
N GLY A 102 13.61 8.99 -9.68
CA GLY A 102 14.21 10.32 -9.60
C GLY A 102 13.59 11.18 -8.49
N VAL A 103 12.25 11.18 -8.37
CA VAL A 103 11.54 11.89 -7.31
C VAL A 103 11.89 11.32 -5.93
N ALA A 104 11.94 9.99 -5.79
CA ALA A 104 12.31 9.35 -4.53
C ALA A 104 13.75 9.69 -4.09
N LEU A 105 14.70 9.71 -5.04
CA LEU A 105 16.08 10.09 -4.77
C LEU A 105 16.20 11.56 -4.33
N ALA A 106 15.55 12.47 -5.05
CA ALA A 106 15.56 13.90 -4.72
C ALA A 106 14.96 14.16 -3.33
N ALA A 107 13.85 13.49 -2.99
CA ALA A 107 13.24 13.56 -1.67
C ALA A 107 14.19 13.04 -0.57
N GLY A 108 14.89 11.94 -0.81
CA GLY A 108 15.89 11.40 0.12
C GLY A 108 17.02 12.38 0.41
N ILE A 109 17.56 13.04 -0.63
CA ILE A 109 18.62 14.06 -0.48
C ILE A 109 18.11 15.26 0.32
N ALA A 110 16.89 15.74 0.04
CA ALA A 110 16.30 16.85 0.78
C ALA A 110 16.13 16.52 2.27
N ILE A 111 15.64 15.32 2.60
CA ILE A 111 15.51 14.86 3.99
C ILE A 111 16.87 14.77 4.66
N ALA A 112 17.87 14.20 3.98
CA ALA A 112 19.23 14.13 4.51
C ALA A 112 19.79 15.52 4.82
N LYS A 113 19.60 16.49 3.91
CA LYS A 113 20.07 17.86 4.10
C LYS A 113 19.36 18.58 5.25
N VAL A 114 18.07 18.32 5.46
CA VAL A 114 17.32 18.87 6.61
C VAL A 114 17.85 18.31 7.92
N ILE A 115 18.13 17.00 7.99
CA ILE A 115 18.68 16.36 9.21
C ILE A 115 20.08 16.90 9.51
N ASP A 116 20.93 16.98 8.48
CA ASP A 116 22.29 17.52 8.58
C ASP A 116 22.28 18.98 9.07
N TRP A 117 21.38 19.81 8.53
CA TRP A 117 21.17 21.19 9.01
C TRP A 117 20.76 21.25 10.49
N ARG A 118 19.85 20.36 10.93
CA ARG A 118 19.42 20.32 12.35
C ARG A 118 20.50 19.80 13.29
N GLY A 119 21.48 19.04 12.79
CA GLY A 119 22.62 18.57 13.58
C GLY A 119 23.67 19.65 13.88
N HIS A 120 23.69 20.75 13.11
CA HIS A 120 24.71 21.80 13.21
C HIS A 120 24.41 22.90 14.24
N ALA A 121 23.34 22.77 15.03
CA ALA A 121 22.92 23.78 16.00
C ALA A 121 23.49 23.60 17.42
N HIS A 122 24.50 22.75 17.62
CA HIS A 122 25.22 22.65 18.89
C HIS A 122 26.58 23.36 18.79
N PRO A 123 26.70 24.64 19.16
CA PRO A 123 28.00 25.17 19.56
C PRO A 123 28.47 24.35 20.77
N ARG A 124 29.66 23.77 20.65
CA ARG A 124 30.40 23.29 21.82
C ARG A 124 31.19 24.47 22.33
N ASP A 125 30.65 25.13 23.35
CA ASP A 125 31.44 25.88 24.31
C ASP A 125 31.98 24.90 25.38
#